data_AF-A0A7C0ZI74-F1
#
_entry.id   AF-A0A7C0ZI74-F1
#
_cell.length_a   1.000
_cell.length_b   1.000
_cell.length_c   1.000
_cell.angle_alpha   90.00
_cell.angle_beta   90.00
_cell.angle_gamma   90.00
#
_symmetry.space_group_name_H-M   'P 1'
#
loop_
_entity.id
_entity.type
_entity.pdbx_description
1 polymer ?
#
loop_
_entity_poly.entity_id
_entity_poly.type
_entity_poly.pdbx_seq_one_letter_code
_entity_poly.pdbx_strand_id
1 'polypeptide(L)' 'LVELNIDYRQTGVGGNNSWGALPLDKYILWPREYTYTFRLRPLDDPAQLPKLSQVKFQTPKK' A
#
# COMPACT_ATOMS: atom_id res chain seq x y z
N LEU A 1 5.85 19.08 10.62
CA LEU A 1 5.42 18.55 9.30
C LEU A 1 4.82 17.17 9.54
N VAL A 2 3.83 16.75 8.74
CA VAL A 2 3.26 15.40 8.75
C VAL A 2 3.15 14.95 7.29
N GLU A 3 3.50 13.71 7.01
CA GLU A 3 3.52 13.12 5.67
C GLU A 3 2.86 11.74 5.74
N LEU A 4 2.18 11.33 4.65
CA LEU A 4 1.48 10.05 4.55
C LEU A 4 1.63 9.50 3.13
N ASN A 5 2.49 8.51 2.97
CA ASN A 5 2.65 7.74 1.73
C ASN A 5 1.77 6.47 1.80
N ILE A 6 1.11 6.11 0.70
CA ILE A 6 0.14 5.01 0.66
C ILE A 6 0.27 4.23 -0.66
N ASP A 7 1.31 3.40 -0.74
CA ASP A 7 1.73 2.70 -1.95
C ASP A 7 1.21 1.26 -2.01
N TYR A 8 0.81 0.79 -3.20
CA TYR A 8 0.43 -0.62 -3.39
C TYR A 8 1.56 -1.57 -2.95
N ARG A 9 2.79 -1.23 -3.39
CA ARG A 9 4.08 -1.81 -3.04
C ARG A 9 5.16 -0.77 -3.39
N GLN A 10 6.35 -0.94 -2.82
CA GLN A 10 7.57 -0.24 -3.22
C GLN A 10 8.62 -1.28 -3.64
N THR A 11 9.51 -0.93 -4.58
CA THR A 11 10.72 -1.72 -4.87
C THR A 11 11.68 -1.61 -3.68
N GLY A 12 12.37 -2.71 -3.34
CA GLY A 12 13.35 -2.73 -2.25
C GLY A 12 14.53 -1.78 -2.48
N VAL A 13 15.25 -1.41 -1.42
CA VAL A 13 16.35 -0.42 -1.49
C VAL A 13 17.64 -1.00 -2.10
N GLY A 14 17.85 -2.32 -2.01
CA GLY A 14 19.09 -2.97 -2.45
C GLY A 14 20.09 -3.13 -1.30
N GLY A 15 21.36 -2.80 -1.54
CA GLY A 15 22.41 -2.83 -0.51
C GLY A 15 23.35 -4.04 -0.53
N ASN A 16 23.28 -4.91 -1.55
CA ASN A 16 24.30 -5.95 -1.79
C ASN A 16 25.69 -5.31 -2.03
N ASN A 17 25.72 -4.14 -2.65
CA ASN A 17 26.80 -3.17 -2.60
C ASN A 17 26.23 -1.75 -2.82
N SER A 18 27.07 -0.72 -2.68
CA SER A 18 26.68 0.69 -2.86
C SER A 18 27.15 1.28 -4.20
N TRP A 19 27.42 0.43 -5.21
CA TRP A 19 28.02 0.82 -6.48
C TRP A 19 27.44 0.08 -7.70
N GLY A 20 26.11 -0.15 -7.69
CA GLY A 20 25.35 -0.57 -8.86
C GLY A 20 24.60 -1.91 -8.73
N ALA A 21 24.73 -2.63 -7.62
CA ALA A 21 23.88 -3.81 -7.39
C ALA A 21 22.41 -3.42 -7.16
N LEU A 22 21.52 -3.95 -7.99
CA LEU A 22 20.08 -3.84 -7.82
C LEU A 22 19.58 -4.61 -6.59
N PRO A 23 18.34 -4.35 -6.11
CA PRO A 23 17.64 -5.23 -5.18
C PRO A 23 17.49 -6.64 -5.74
N LEU A 24 17.39 -7.65 -4.88
CA LEU A 24 17.10 -9.02 -5.31
C LEU A 24 15.74 -9.08 -6.03
N ASP A 25 15.62 -9.86 -7.11
CA ASP A 25 14.47 -9.84 -8.05
C ASP A 25 13.09 -9.99 -7.38
N LYS A 26 13.02 -10.77 -6.28
CA LYS A 26 11.82 -10.96 -5.43
C LYS A 26 11.33 -9.68 -4.73
N TYR A 27 12.11 -8.61 -4.75
CA TYR A 27 11.82 -7.30 -4.18
C TYR A 27 11.74 -6.19 -5.25
N ILE A 28 11.76 -6.53 -6.54
CA ILE A 28 11.60 -5.57 -7.65
C ILE A 28 10.15 -5.57 -8.16
N LEU A 29 9.61 -4.37 -8.41
CA LEU A 29 8.36 -4.18 -9.14
C LEU A 29 8.63 -4.15 -10.65
N TRP A 30 8.64 -5.33 -11.26
CA TRP A 30 8.87 -5.52 -12.69
C TRP A 30 7.74 -4.91 -13.55
N PRO A 31 8.04 -4.39 -14.76
CA PRO A 31 7.03 -3.81 -15.65
C PRO A 31 5.90 -4.80 -15.97
N ARG A 32 4.67 -4.44 -15.58
CA ARG A 32 3.41 -5.15 -15.88
C ARG A 32 2.22 -4.26 -15.49
N GLU A 33 1.02 -4.68 -15.86
CA GLU A 33 -0.21 -4.07 -15.36
C GLU A 33 -0.38 -4.28 -13.85
N TYR A 34 -0.51 -3.17 -13.10
CA TYR A 34 -0.79 -3.16 -11.67
C TYR A 34 -2.12 -2.42 -11.43
N THR A 35 -3.10 -3.10 -10.84
CA THR A 35 -4.37 -2.48 -10.42
C THR A 35 -4.52 -2.60 -8.92
N TYR A 36 -4.82 -1.48 -8.27
CA TYR A 36 -5.03 -1.37 -6.82
C TYR A 36 -6.09 -0.28 -6.56
N THR A 37 -6.72 -0.32 -5.39
CA THR A 37 -7.66 0.69 -4.92
C THR A 37 -7.63 0.70 -3.40
N PHE A 38 -7.56 1.88 -2.80
CA PHE A 38 -7.72 2.09 -1.37
C PHE A 38 -8.95 2.94 -1.08
N ARG A 39 -9.39 2.92 0.18
CA ARG A 39 -10.53 3.72 0.67
C ARG A 39 -10.22 4.21 2.07
N LEU A 40 -10.05 5.52 2.21
CA LEU A 40 -9.87 6.20 3.48
C LEU A 40 -11.24 6.69 3.98
N ARG A 41 -11.42 6.75 5.30
CA ARG A 41 -12.55 7.40 5.96
C ARG A 41 -12.03 8.02 7.27
N PRO A 42 -12.25 9.32 7.53
CA PRO A 42 -11.96 9.91 8.83
C PRO A 42 -12.85 9.28 9.91
N LEU A 43 -12.34 9.28 11.15
CA LEU A 43 -13.03 8.78 12.33
C LEU A 43 -13.10 9.91 13.36
N ASP A 44 -14.30 10.46 13.53
CA ASP A 44 -14.55 11.57 14.46
C ASP A 44 -14.71 11.09 15.91
N ASP A 45 -15.02 9.80 16.08
CA ASP A 45 -15.21 9.11 17.36
C ASP A 45 -14.79 7.62 17.26
N PRO A 46 -13.84 7.15 18.08
CA PRO A 46 -13.45 5.73 18.14
C PRO A 46 -14.60 4.76 18.46
N ALA A 47 -15.66 5.18 19.15
CA ALA A 47 -16.80 4.32 19.45
C ALA A 47 -17.60 3.91 18.19
N GLN A 48 -17.35 4.54 17.03
CA GLN A 48 -17.88 4.09 15.73
C GLN A 48 -17.20 2.81 15.22
N LEU A 49 -15.99 2.46 15.68
CA LEU A 49 -15.19 1.34 15.16
C LEU A 49 -15.93 -0.01 15.15
N PRO A 50 -16.61 -0.46 16.22
CA PRO A 50 -17.29 -1.75 16.24
C PRO A 50 -18.47 -1.84 15.25
N LYS A 51 -19.05 -0.70 14.87
CA LYS A 51 -20.11 -0.60 13.86
C LYS A 51 -19.52 -0.58 12.44
N LEU A 52 -18.42 0.15 12.24
CA LEU A 52 -17.77 0.31 10.94
C LEU A 52 -17.04 -0.96 10.46
N SER A 53 -16.53 -1.79 11.38
CA SER A 53 -15.91 -3.08 11.05
C SER A 53 -16.91 -4.12 10.52
N GLN A 54 -18.19 -3.99 10.85
CA GLN A 54 -19.26 -4.90 10.40
C GLN A 54 -19.83 -4.54 9.02
N VAL A 55 -19.54 -3.34 8.49
CA VAL A 55 -20.05 -2.91 7.19
C VAL A 55 -19.31 -3.65 6.07
N LYS A 56 -20.05 -4.42 5.27
CA LYS A 56 -19.51 -5.03 4.04
C LYS A 56 -19.36 -3.96 2.96
N PHE A 57 -18.14 -3.78 2.47
CA PHE A 57 -17.84 -2.85 1.37
C PHE A 57 -17.79 -3.61 0.04
N GLN A 58 -18.44 -3.07 -1.00
CA GLN A 58 -18.27 -3.57 -2.35
C GLN A 58 -16.96 -3.01 -2.92
N THR A 59 -15.99 -3.88 -3.21
CA THR A 59 -14.84 -3.52 -4.02
C THR A 59 -15.30 -3.34 -5.48
N PRO A 60 -14.85 -2.31 -6.21
CA PRO A 60 -15.07 -2.26 -7.66
C PRO A 60 -14.51 -3.54 -8.30
N LYS A 61 -15.28 -4.16 -9.21
CA LYS A 61 -14.77 -5.25 -10.03
C LYS A 61 -13.76 -4.68 -11.03
N LYS A 62 -12.74 -5.49 -11.35
CA LYS A 62 -11.92 -5.26 -12.54
C LYS A 62 -12.73 -5.51 -13.81
#